data_AF-A0A532VCN7-F1
#
_entry.id   AF-A0A532VCN7-F1
#
_cell.length_a   1.000
_cell.length_b   1.000
_cell.length_c   1.000
_cell.angle_alpha   90.00
_cell.angle_beta   90.00
_cell.angle_gamma   90.00
#
_symmetry.space_group_name_H-M   'P 1'
#
loop_
_entity.id
_entity.type
_entity.pdbx_description
1 polymer ?
#
loop_
_entity_poly.entity_id
_entity_poly.type
_entity_poly.pdbx_seq_one_letter_code
_entity_poly.pdbx_strand_id
1 'polypeptide(L)'
;MEDKIKQLAQLILDTKIVPKSLRLFLIGEDYWVRIYYGAFSIRVGVREYGFVRNLNLERGAVLDIFAKLEFFVNELIQLKLLGPSHKKGQILDDILQYVDFFSRVRFLKEWDIIDNHLSNLLYQTKQVRNGFAHSWSEDEIKYKGKLIKNNFSDFKQDLEEAWRRLVEIYKKEQEKIDIDKFIDSILKYR
;
A
#
# COMPACT_ATOMS: atom_id res chain seq x y z
N MET A 1 -9.04 18.00 1.90
CA MET A 1 -8.03 17.09 1.35
C MET A 1 -8.49 16.58 -0.01
N GLU A 2 -9.67 15.97 -0.09
CA GLU A 2 -10.25 15.41 -1.33
C GLU A 2 -10.21 16.36 -2.54
N ASP A 3 -10.74 17.58 -2.42
CA ASP A 3 -10.77 18.54 -3.55
C ASP A 3 -9.38 18.83 -4.11
N LYS A 4 -8.36 18.88 -3.25
CA LYS A 4 -6.97 19.10 -3.66
C LYS A 4 -6.40 17.89 -4.39
N ILE A 5 -6.72 16.68 -3.93
CA ILE A 5 -6.33 15.44 -4.63
C ILE A 5 -7.02 15.41 -6.01
N LYS A 6 -8.32 15.77 -6.10
CA LYS A 6 -9.06 15.83 -7.38
C LYS A 6 -8.46 16.85 -8.32
N GLN A 7 -8.16 18.05 -7.83
CA GLN A 7 -7.50 19.10 -8.59
C GLN A 7 -6.14 18.67 -9.13
N LEU A 8 -5.30 18.05 -8.28
CA LEU A 8 -4.01 17.51 -8.71
C LEU A 8 -4.17 16.42 -9.77
N ALA A 9 -5.09 15.48 -9.57
CA ALA A 9 -5.38 14.41 -10.52
C ALA A 9 -5.79 14.97 -11.89
N GLN A 10 -6.70 15.94 -11.92
CA GLN A 10 -7.14 16.60 -13.14
C GLN A 10 -6.00 17.35 -13.82
N LEU A 11 -5.20 18.10 -13.06
CA LEU A 11 -4.05 18.83 -13.59
C LEU A 11 -3.04 17.88 -14.27
N ILE A 12 -2.78 16.72 -13.68
CA ILE A 12 -1.90 15.70 -14.25
C ILE A 12 -2.49 15.12 -15.54
N LEU A 13 -3.79 14.84 -15.57
CA LEU A 13 -4.47 14.33 -16.77
C LEU A 13 -4.43 15.33 -17.92
N ASP A 14 -4.63 16.61 -17.62
CA ASP A 14 -4.67 17.68 -18.62
C ASP A 14 -3.29 17.98 -19.19
N THR A 15 -2.29 18.09 -18.32
CA THR A 15 -0.93 18.45 -18.72
C THR A 15 -0.12 17.26 -19.24
N LYS A 16 -0.41 16.05 -18.72
CA LYS A 16 0.43 14.85 -18.86
C LYS A 16 1.89 15.06 -18.44
N ILE A 17 2.15 16.09 -17.63
CA ILE A 17 3.48 16.45 -17.15
C ILE A 17 3.55 16.13 -15.67
N VAL A 18 4.50 15.27 -15.32
CA VAL A 18 4.88 15.02 -13.92
C VAL A 18 6.39 15.16 -13.79
N PRO A 19 6.89 15.93 -12.81
CA PRO A 19 8.32 16.01 -12.58
C PRO A 19 8.89 14.61 -12.35
N LYS A 20 10.02 14.29 -12.99
CA LYS A 20 10.79 13.07 -12.66
C LYS A 20 11.19 13.03 -11.19
N SER A 21 11.12 14.20 -10.56
CA SER A 21 11.42 14.39 -9.17
C SER A 21 10.30 14.08 -8.20
N LEU A 22 9.11 13.77 -8.70
CA LEU A 22 7.96 13.58 -7.86
C LEU A 22 7.71 12.08 -7.62
N ARG A 23 7.59 11.75 -6.34
CA ARG A 23 7.07 10.47 -5.84
C ARG A 23 5.93 10.79 -4.90
N LEU A 24 4.75 10.31 -5.23
CA LEU A 24 3.54 10.63 -4.48
C LEU A 24 2.53 9.51 -4.65
N PHE A 25 1.91 9.09 -3.57
CA PHE A 25 0.76 8.21 -3.60
C PHE A 25 -0.36 8.85 -2.78
N LEU A 26 -1.55 8.97 -3.34
CA LEU A 26 -2.70 9.60 -2.70
C LEU A 26 -3.94 8.74 -2.90
N ILE A 27 -4.75 8.67 -1.86
CA ILE A 27 -6.01 7.94 -1.84
C ILE A 27 -7.13 8.94 -1.65
N GLY A 28 -7.92 9.15 -2.70
CA GLY A 28 -9.19 9.88 -2.66
C GLY A 28 -10.34 9.00 -2.19
N GLU A 29 -11.57 9.43 -2.45
CA GLU A 29 -12.79 8.67 -2.08
C GLU A 29 -12.99 7.42 -2.94
N ASP A 30 -12.86 7.54 -4.27
CA ASP A 30 -13.10 6.45 -5.23
C ASP A 30 -11.96 6.28 -6.25
N TYR A 31 -10.83 6.94 -6.03
CA TYR A 31 -9.69 6.88 -6.91
C TYR A 31 -8.35 6.97 -6.17
N TRP A 32 -7.33 6.39 -6.78
CA TRP A 32 -5.95 6.47 -6.31
C TRP A 32 -5.09 7.19 -7.34
N VAL A 33 -4.23 8.09 -6.87
CA VAL A 33 -3.23 8.78 -7.69
C VAL A 33 -1.87 8.29 -7.27
N ARG A 34 -1.09 7.78 -8.23
CA ARG A 34 0.30 7.42 -8.03
C ARG A 34 1.16 8.18 -9.02
N ILE A 35 2.19 8.85 -8.52
CA ILE A 35 3.25 9.47 -9.29
C ILE A 35 4.55 8.81 -8.85
N TYR A 36 5.31 8.31 -9.83
CA TYR A 36 6.51 7.54 -9.58
C TYR A 36 7.57 7.89 -10.65
N TYR A 37 8.47 8.81 -10.29
CA TYR A 37 9.64 9.19 -11.09
C TYR A 37 9.35 9.51 -12.56
N GLY A 38 8.35 10.38 -12.79
CA GLY A 38 7.97 10.81 -14.13
C GLY A 38 6.94 9.91 -14.82
N ALA A 39 6.54 8.81 -14.18
CA ALA A 39 5.33 8.07 -14.55
C ALA A 39 4.18 8.45 -13.61
N PHE A 40 2.96 8.37 -14.08
CA PHE A 40 1.78 8.49 -13.24
C PHE A 40 0.75 7.41 -13.59
N SER A 41 -0.06 7.04 -12.60
CA SER A 41 -1.26 6.24 -12.79
C SER A 41 -2.37 6.76 -11.91
N ILE A 42 -3.56 6.89 -12.50
CA ILE A 42 -4.77 7.28 -11.80
C ILE A 42 -5.75 6.14 -12.02
N ARG A 43 -6.18 5.51 -10.92
CA ARG A 43 -7.19 4.45 -10.96
C ARG A 43 -8.48 5.00 -10.38
N VAL A 44 -9.54 5.00 -11.17
CA VAL A 44 -10.89 5.43 -10.76
C VAL A 44 -11.77 4.20 -10.52
N GLY A 45 -12.79 4.32 -9.68
CA GLY A 45 -13.69 3.22 -9.32
C GLY A 45 -13.06 2.21 -8.39
N VAL A 46 -12.00 2.60 -7.67
CA VAL A 46 -11.33 1.73 -6.70
C VAL A 46 -12.17 1.71 -5.43
N ARG A 47 -13.04 0.71 -5.31
CA ARG A 47 -13.63 0.38 -4.01
C ARG A 47 -12.53 -0.19 -3.14
N GLU A 48 -12.10 0.55 -2.13
CA GLU A 48 -10.96 0.25 -1.25
C GLU A 48 -10.92 -1.22 -0.81
N TYR A 49 -12.08 -1.85 -0.57
CA TYR A 49 -12.22 -3.22 -0.08
C TYR A 49 -12.46 -4.29 -1.16
N GLY A 50 -12.69 -3.88 -2.41
CA GLY A 50 -13.06 -4.80 -3.50
C GLY A 50 -11.99 -5.86 -3.78
N PHE A 51 -10.71 -5.52 -3.61
CA PHE A 51 -9.61 -6.44 -3.84
C PHE A 51 -9.60 -7.62 -2.86
N VAL A 52 -9.88 -7.37 -1.57
CA VAL A 52 -9.88 -8.42 -0.56
C VAL A 52 -11.21 -9.16 -0.52
N ARG A 53 -12.34 -8.45 -0.68
CA ARG A 53 -13.68 -9.07 -0.67
C ARG A 53 -13.88 -10.10 -1.77
N ASN A 54 -13.24 -9.92 -2.93
CA ASN A 54 -13.32 -10.86 -4.04
C ASN A 54 -12.13 -11.84 -4.07
N LEU A 55 -11.33 -11.90 -2.99
CA LEU A 55 -10.20 -12.81 -2.90
C LEU A 55 -10.71 -14.27 -2.90
N ASN A 56 -10.12 -15.05 -3.80
CA ASN A 56 -10.28 -16.49 -3.89
C ASN A 56 -9.01 -17.18 -3.36
N LEU A 57 -9.15 -18.42 -2.92
CA LEU A 57 -8.03 -19.25 -2.49
C LEU A 57 -7.28 -19.74 -3.73
N GLU A 58 -6.45 -18.87 -4.29
CA GLU A 58 -5.63 -19.12 -5.46
C GLU A 58 -4.29 -18.44 -5.26
N ARG A 59 -3.20 -19.12 -5.64
CA ARG A 59 -1.83 -18.69 -5.36
C ARG A 59 -1.56 -17.28 -5.89
N GLY A 60 -1.87 -17.03 -7.16
CA GLY A 60 -1.72 -15.73 -7.81
C GLY A 60 -2.52 -14.65 -7.11
N ALA A 61 -3.80 -14.90 -6.80
CA ALA A 61 -4.67 -13.97 -6.10
C ALA A 61 -4.13 -13.59 -4.70
N VAL A 62 -3.66 -14.56 -3.92
CA VAL A 62 -3.06 -14.29 -2.60
C VAL A 62 -1.73 -13.55 -2.74
N LEU A 63 -0.88 -13.91 -3.70
CA LEU A 63 0.39 -13.19 -3.90
C LEU A 63 0.17 -11.75 -4.39
N ASP A 64 -0.81 -11.49 -5.25
CA ASP A 64 -1.14 -10.15 -5.76
C ASP A 64 -1.68 -9.23 -4.66
N ILE A 65 -2.62 -9.71 -3.83
CA ILE A 65 -3.12 -8.89 -2.72
C ILE A 65 -2.01 -8.57 -1.71
N PHE A 66 -1.10 -9.52 -1.48
CA PHE A 66 0.06 -9.30 -0.63
C PHE A 66 1.04 -8.29 -1.21
N ALA A 67 1.29 -8.31 -2.52
CA ALA A 67 2.15 -7.31 -3.15
C ALA A 67 1.60 -5.89 -2.93
N LYS A 68 0.28 -5.72 -2.99
CA LYS A 68 -0.38 -4.43 -2.69
C LYS A 68 -0.29 -4.06 -1.21
N LEU A 69 -0.43 -5.03 -0.31
CA LEU A 69 -0.29 -4.81 1.14
C LEU A 69 1.16 -4.44 1.51
N GLU A 70 2.15 -5.11 0.93
CA GLU A 70 3.57 -4.75 1.07
C GLU A 70 3.86 -3.36 0.52
N PHE A 71 3.23 -2.99 -0.61
CA PHE A 71 3.29 -1.64 -1.14
C PHE A 71 2.80 -0.61 -0.11
N PHE A 72 1.64 -0.81 0.51
CA PHE A 72 1.13 0.09 1.56
C PHE A 72 2.08 0.25 2.75
N VAL A 73 2.65 -0.85 3.24
CA VAL A 73 3.64 -0.81 4.32
C VAL A 73 4.87 0.01 3.90
N ASN A 74 5.36 -0.18 2.68
CA ASN A 74 6.48 0.60 2.16
C ASN A 74 6.12 2.09 2.01
N GLU A 75 4.94 2.41 1.51
CA GLU A 75 4.46 3.78 1.37
C GLU A 75 4.35 4.50 2.73
N LEU A 76 3.89 3.80 3.78
CA LEU A 76 3.88 4.37 5.13
C LEU A 76 5.29 4.67 5.66
N ILE A 77 6.26 3.78 5.41
CA ILE A 77 7.65 4.00 5.79
C ILE A 77 8.23 5.21 5.02
N GLN A 78 7.97 5.27 3.71
CA GLN A 78 8.40 6.37 2.85
C GLN A 78 7.85 7.71 3.34
N LEU A 79 6.54 7.76 3.60
CA LEU A 79 5.86 8.95 4.08
C LEU A 79 6.39 9.40 5.45
N LYS A 80 6.66 8.45 6.36
CA LYS A 80 7.23 8.74 7.68
C LYS A 80 8.65 9.31 7.62
N LEU A 81 9.52 8.70 6.82
CA LEU A 81 10.95 9.04 6.82
C LEU A 81 11.29 10.21 5.92
N LEU A 82 10.67 10.28 4.76
CA LEU A 82 11.05 11.20 3.68
C LEU A 82 9.92 12.11 3.25
N GLY A 83 8.67 11.77 3.61
CA GLY A 83 7.51 12.43 3.04
C GLY A 83 7.49 12.32 1.52
N PRO A 84 6.91 13.30 0.81
CA PRO A 84 7.01 13.37 -0.64
C PRO A 84 8.42 13.89 -1.05
N SER A 85 9.35 12.99 -1.35
CA SER A 85 10.75 13.32 -1.66
C SER A 85 11.27 12.71 -2.97
N HIS A 86 12.15 13.46 -3.63
CA HIS A 86 12.68 13.21 -4.98
C HIS A 86 13.71 12.08 -5.07
N LYS A 87 14.91 12.25 -4.52
CA LYS A 87 16.02 11.30 -4.76
C LYS A 87 16.18 10.27 -3.66
N LYS A 88 15.84 10.65 -2.43
CA LYS A 88 15.95 9.77 -1.27
C LYS A 88 14.89 8.67 -1.29
N GLY A 89 13.73 8.95 -1.91
CA GLY A 89 12.65 7.98 -2.04
C GLY A 89 13.10 6.72 -2.77
N GLN A 90 13.86 6.88 -3.87
CA GLN A 90 14.28 5.74 -4.69
C GLN A 90 15.31 4.89 -3.94
N ILE A 91 16.27 5.56 -3.30
CA ILE A 91 17.26 4.90 -2.44
C ILE A 91 16.56 4.13 -1.32
N LEU A 92 15.51 4.70 -0.71
CA LEU A 92 14.74 4.00 0.32
C LEU A 92 13.92 2.84 -0.27
N ASP A 93 13.32 2.98 -1.45
CA ASP A 93 12.64 1.88 -2.15
C ASP A 93 13.63 0.73 -2.41
N ASP A 94 14.86 1.04 -2.83
CA ASP A 94 15.93 0.06 -3.06
C ASP A 94 16.37 -0.62 -1.75
N ILE A 95 16.53 0.13 -0.66
CA ILE A 95 16.85 -0.43 0.66
C ILE A 95 15.73 -1.35 1.14
N LEU A 96 14.46 -0.91 1.04
CA LEU A 96 13.31 -1.66 1.54
C LEU A 96 13.09 -2.99 0.79
N GLN A 97 13.62 -3.15 -0.42
CA GLN A 97 13.63 -4.45 -1.13
C GLN A 97 14.45 -5.52 -0.39
N TYR A 98 15.49 -5.11 0.34
CA TYR A 98 16.33 -6.02 1.14
C TYR A 98 15.88 -6.16 2.59
N VAL A 99 14.92 -5.34 3.04
CA VAL A 99 14.35 -5.45 4.38
C VAL A 99 13.16 -6.40 4.34
N ASP A 100 13.22 -7.47 5.13
CA ASP A 100 12.11 -8.41 5.21
C ASP A 100 10.83 -7.73 5.71
N PHE A 101 9.68 -8.27 5.31
CA PHE A 101 8.39 -7.68 5.64
C PHE A 101 8.15 -7.59 7.16
N PHE A 102 8.63 -8.55 7.94
CA PHE A 102 8.41 -8.55 9.39
C PHE A 102 9.15 -7.39 10.06
N SER A 103 10.38 -7.10 9.60
CA SER A 103 11.16 -5.94 10.03
C SER A 103 10.48 -4.62 9.63
N ARG A 104 9.95 -4.52 8.41
CA ARG A 104 9.18 -3.33 7.97
C ARG A 104 7.96 -3.06 8.84
N VAL A 105 7.17 -4.10 9.15
CA VAL A 105 6.02 -3.99 10.07
C VAL A 105 6.48 -3.64 11.50
N ARG A 106 7.60 -4.21 11.97
CA ARG A 106 8.17 -3.87 13.27
C ARG A 106 8.54 -2.39 13.35
N PHE A 107 9.16 -1.81 12.32
CA PHE A 107 9.45 -0.38 12.28
C PHE A 107 8.18 0.47 12.40
N LEU A 108 7.13 0.16 11.63
CA LEU A 108 5.86 0.88 11.73
C LEU A 108 5.25 0.81 13.13
N LYS A 109 5.39 -0.32 13.82
CA LYS A 109 4.93 -0.49 15.20
C LYS A 109 5.80 0.31 16.19
N GLU A 110 7.12 0.23 16.07
CA GLU A 110 8.06 0.99 16.93
C GLU A 110 7.94 2.51 16.74
N TRP A 111 7.41 2.96 15.60
CA TRP A 111 7.12 4.37 15.32
C TRP A 111 5.69 4.80 15.67
N ASP A 112 4.92 3.94 16.35
CA ASP A 112 3.52 4.16 16.73
C ASP A 112 2.58 4.49 15.54
N ILE A 113 2.91 4.02 14.34
CA ILE A 113 2.06 4.18 13.15
C ILE A 113 0.98 3.09 13.12
N ILE A 114 1.33 1.87 13.55
CA ILE A 114 0.40 0.75 13.67
C ILE A 114 0.40 0.21 15.10
N ASP A 115 -0.73 -0.35 15.53
CA ASP A 115 -0.83 -0.98 16.85
C ASP A 115 -0.44 -2.46 16.85
N ASN A 116 -0.39 -3.05 18.06
CA ASN A 116 -0.10 -4.46 18.27
C ASN A 116 -1.07 -5.38 17.53
N HIS A 117 -2.35 -5.00 17.45
CA HIS A 117 -3.35 -5.83 16.81
C HIS A 117 -3.11 -5.93 15.29
N LEU A 118 -2.89 -4.79 14.63
CA LEU A 118 -2.58 -4.74 13.20
C LEU A 118 -1.26 -5.44 12.90
N SER A 119 -0.22 -5.22 13.71
CA SER A 119 1.05 -5.93 13.58
C SER A 119 0.86 -7.45 13.61
N ASN A 120 0.02 -7.96 14.51
CA ASN A 120 -0.26 -9.39 14.60
C ASN A 120 -1.03 -9.91 13.38
N LEU A 121 -2.03 -9.17 12.88
CA LEU A 121 -2.76 -9.54 11.66
C LEU A 121 -1.82 -9.61 10.45
N LEU A 122 -0.94 -8.62 10.27
CA LEU A 122 0.04 -8.59 9.19
C LEU A 122 1.03 -9.76 9.28
N TYR A 123 1.47 -10.11 10.50
CA TYR A 123 2.34 -11.27 10.71
C TYR A 123 1.66 -12.59 10.37
N GLN A 124 0.44 -12.81 10.88
CA GLN A 124 -0.30 -14.04 10.67
C GLN A 124 -0.66 -14.24 9.19
N THR A 125 -1.14 -13.19 8.53
CA THR A 125 -1.52 -13.27 7.12
C THR A 125 -0.27 -13.47 6.24
N LYS A 126 0.88 -12.84 6.57
CA LYS A 126 2.15 -13.05 5.84
C LYS A 126 2.64 -14.50 5.86
N GLN A 127 2.36 -15.25 6.92
CA GLN A 127 2.70 -16.67 6.95
C GLN A 127 1.95 -17.47 5.87
N VAL A 128 0.68 -17.13 5.61
CA VAL A 128 -0.12 -17.74 4.53
C VAL A 128 0.48 -17.39 3.18
N ARG A 129 0.85 -16.12 2.94
CA ARG A 129 1.59 -15.71 1.74
C ARG A 129 2.86 -16.53 1.56
N ASN A 130 3.66 -16.69 2.61
CA ASN A 130 4.90 -17.46 2.55
C ASN A 130 4.63 -18.93 2.19
N GLY A 131 3.58 -19.53 2.76
CA GLY A 131 3.09 -20.85 2.33
C GLY A 131 2.81 -20.88 0.82
N PHE A 132 2.04 -19.93 0.30
CA PHE A 132 1.76 -19.85 -1.14
C PHE A 132 2.99 -19.58 -2.01
N ALA A 133 4.02 -18.94 -1.46
CA ALA A 133 5.25 -18.68 -2.20
C ALA A 133 6.13 -19.94 -2.32
N HIS A 134 6.09 -20.83 -1.32
CA HIS A 134 7.07 -21.91 -1.17
C HIS A 134 6.48 -23.34 -1.24
N SER A 135 5.17 -23.51 -1.10
CA SER A 135 4.49 -24.80 -1.22
C SER A 135 4.08 -25.12 -2.66
N TRP A 136 4.01 -26.42 -2.96
CA TRP A 136 3.51 -26.94 -4.24
C TRP A 136 1.99 -27.00 -4.30
N SER A 137 1.34 -27.19 -3.14
CA SER A 137 -0.11 -27.21 -2.99
C SER A 137 -0.57 -26.35 -1.82
N GLU A 138 -1.77 -25.79 -1.94
CA GLU A 138 -2.50 -25.15 -0.84
C GLU A 138 -2.84 -26.11 0.32
N ASP A 139 -2.77 -27.42 0.10
CA ASP A 139 -2.96 -28.45 1.14
C ASP A 139 -1.90 -28.43 2.24
N GLU A 140 -0.77 -27.77 2.01
CA GLU A 140 0.34 -27.68 2.97
C GLU A 140 0.28 -26.39 3.81
N ILE A 141 -0.54 -25.43 3.39
CA ILE A 141 -0.54 -24.08 3.93
C ILE A 141 -1.48 -24.04 5.14
N LYS A 142 -0.99 -23.47 6.25
CA LYS A 142 -1.76 -23.31 7.49
C LYS A 142 -2.00 -21.84 7.82
N TYR A 143 -3.20 -21.56 8.32
CA TYR A 143 -3.56 -20.31 8.97
C TYR A 143 -3.99 -20.57 10.41
N LYS A 144 -3.30 -19.92 11.36
CA LYS A 144 -3.54 -20.08 12.81
C LYS A 144 -3.60 -21.56 13.24
N GLY A 145 -2.70 -22.37 12.69
CA GLY A 145 -2.56 -23.81 12.99
C GLY A 145 -3.49 -24.75 12.21
N LYS A 146 -4.48 -24.24 11.47
CA LYS A 146 -5.41 -25.05 10.65
C LYS A 146 -5.08 -24.95 9.17
N LEU A 147 -5.40 -25.98 8.38
CA LEU A 147 -5.23 -25.92 6.92
C LEU A 147 -6.02 -24.76 6.30
N ILE A 148 -5.41 -24.03 5.38
CA ILE A 148 -6.02 -22.83 4.78
C ILE A 148 -7.32 -23.17 4.06
N LYS A 149 -7.42 -24.34 3.41
CA LYS A 149 -8.65 -24.81 2.76
C LYS A 149 -9.86 -24.81 3.71
N ASN A 150 -9.63 -25.16 4.98
CA ASN A 150 -10.67 -25.26 5.99
C ASN A 150 -10.84 -23.97 6.79
N ASN A 151 -9.98 -22.97 6.57
CA ASN A 151 -9.91 -21.76 7.38
C ASN A 151 -9.74 -20.49 6.53
N PHE A 152 -10.11 -20.55 5.25
CA PHE A 152 -9.88 -19.45 4.32
C PHE A 152 -10.74 -18.23 4.64
N SER A 153 -11.96 -18.44 5.15
CA SER A 153 -12.86 -17.36 5.56
C SER A 153 -12.23 -16.51 6.67
N ASP A 154 -11.67 -17.14 7.70
CA ASP A 154 -10.99 -16.44 8.80
C ASP A 154 -9.76 -15.67 8.29
N PHE A 155 -8.96 -16.31 7.43
CA PHE A 155 -7.82 -15.64 6.80
C PHE A 155 -8.25 -14.41 5.99
N LYS A 156 -9.31 -14.56 5.20
CA LYS A 156 -9.84 -13.48 4.35
C LYS A 156 -10.38 -12.33 5.19
N GLN A 157 -11.08 -12.61 6.28
CA GLN A 157 -11.58 -11.59 7.21
C GLN A 157 -10.42 -10.83 7.88
N ASP A 158 -9.42 -11.54 8.38
CA ASP A 158 -8.26 -10.93 9.01
C ASP A 158 -7.42 -10.11 8.02
N LEU A 159 -7.32 -10.58 6.77
CA LEU A 159 -6.67 -9.83 5.69
C LEU A 159 -7.46 -8.59 5.28
N GLU A 160 -8.80 -8.68 5.21
CA GLU A 160 -9.67 -7.53 4.92
C GLU A 160 -9.53 -6.46 6.00
N GLU A 161 -9.50 -6.89 7.26
CA GLU A 161 -9.27 -6.00 8.39
C GLU A 161 -7.87 -5.36 8.35
N ALA A 162 -6.82 -6.15 8.11
CA ALA A 162 -5.47 -5.62 7.99
C ALA A 162 -5.36 -4.58 6.87
N TRP A 163 -5.95 -4.89 5.72
CA TRP A 163 -5.99 -4.00 4.56
C TRP A 163 -6.75 -2.70 4.87
N ARG A 164 -7.96 -2.80 5.42
CA ARG A 164 -8.80 -1.65 5.79
C ARG A 164 -8.05 -0.71 6.70
N ARG A 165 -7.47 -1.25 7.77
CA ARG A 165 -6.73 -0.46 8.75
C ARG A 165 -5.49 0.20 8.14
N LEU A 166 -4.75 -0.48 7.26
CA LEU A 166 -3.62 0.12 6.55
C LEU A 166 -4.05 1.29 5.66
N VAL A 167 -5.16 1.14 4.93
CA VAL A 167 -5.71 2.23 4.09
C VAL A 167 -6.12 3.42 4.96
N GLU A 168 -6.83 3.19 6.06
CA GLU A 168 -7.24 4.25 7.00
C GLU A 168 -6.05 4.99 7.61
N ILE A 169 -5.02 4.26 8.05
CA ILE A 169 -3.79 4.83 8.58
C ILE A 169 -3.08 5.64 7.49
N TYR A 170 -2.99 5.12 6.26
CA TYR A 170 -2.40 5.84 5.15
C TYR A 170 -3.16 7.14 4.87
N LYS A 171 -4.49 7.11 4.79
CA LYS A 171 -5.33 8.30 4.58
C LYS A 171 -5.12 9.34 5.68
N LYS A 172 -4.93 8.92 6.93
CA LYS A 172 -4.60 9.83 8.03
C LYS A 172 -3.20 10.43 7.89
N GLU A 173 -2.20 9.61 7.57
CA GLU A 173 -0.82 10.08 7.41
C GLU A 173 -0.67 11.00 6.18
N GLN A 174 -1.44 10.75 5.11
CA GLN A 174 -1.43 11.59 3.90
C GLN A 174 -1.92 13.02 4.16
N GLU A 175 -2.69 13.26 5.23
CA GLU A 175 -3.17 14.61 5.59
C GLU A 175 -2.02 15.59 5.87
N LYS A 176 -0.84 15.05 6.19
CA LYS A 176 0.39 15.81 6.44
C LYS A 176 1.09 16.23 5.15
N ILE A 177 0.63 15.76 3.99
CA ILE A 177 1.20 16.09 2.68
C ILE A 177 0.69 17.47 2.25
N ASP A 178 1.62 18.37 1.96
CA ASP A 178 1.33 19.68 1.37
C ASP A 178 1.05 19.55 -0.14
N ILE A 179 -0.21 19.25 -0.49
CA ILE A 179 -0.62 19.04 -1.88
C ILE A 179 -0.43 20.29 -2.75
N ASP A 180 -0.61 21.48 -2.18
CA ASP A 180 -0.54 22.74 -2.93
C ASP A 180 0.85 22.95 -3.53
N LYS A 181 1.91 22.59 -2.79
CA LYS A 181 3.29 22.61 -3.31
C LYS A 181 3.48 21.76 -4.56
N PHE A 182 2.74 20.66 -4.70
CA PHE A 182 2.84 19.79 -5.89
C PHE A 182 2.06 20.36 -7.07
N ILE A 183 0.89 20.93 -6.81
CA ILE A 183 0.10 21.64 -7.82
C ILE A 183 0.95 22.79 -8.39
N ASP A 184 1.53 23.63 -7.53
CA ASP A 184 2.41 24.72 -7.93
C ASP A 184 3.63 24.23 -8.70
N SER A 185 4.22 23.10 -8.30
CA SER A 185 5.34 22.51 -9.02
C SER A 185 4.95 22.10 -10.42
N ILE A 186 3.79 21.47 -10.64
CA ILE A 186 3.35 21.03 -11.97
C ILE A 186 3.02 22.25 -12.84
N LEU A 187 2.35 23.27 -12.28
CA LEU A 187 2.02 24.49 -12.99
C LEU A 187 3.26 25.25 -13.50
N LYS A 188 4.40 25.15 -12.81
CA LYS A 188 5.68 25.73 -13.28
C LYS A 188 6.27 25.04 -14.51
N TYR A 189 5.87 23.81 -14.81
CA TYR A 189 6.33 23.06 -15.98
C TYR A 189 5.36 23.14 -17.18
N ARG A 190 4.23 23.84 -17.02
CA ARG A 190 3.27 24.15 -18.09
C ARG A 190 3.74 25.37 -18.87
#